data_AF-A0A102DA56-F1
#
_entry.id   AF-A0A102DA56-F1
#
_cell.length_a   1.000
_cell.length_b   1.000
_cell.length_c   1.000
_cell.angle_alpha   90.00
_cell.angle_beta   90.00
_cell.angle_gamma   90.00
#
_symmetry.space_group_name_H-M   'P 1'
#
loop_
_entity.id
_entity.type
_entity.pdbx_description
1 polymer ?
#
loop_
_entity_poly.entity_id
_entity_poly.type
_entity_poly.pdbx_seq_one_letter_code
_entity_poly.pdbx_strand_id
1 'polypeptide(L)'
;MLMAKITSIACGGVLALALVAPHAVMAEPAAALRFADLEAGMQPYRQFASALPNWQDIPTPVGELQQAYGALRTAIPVGLAAAEAQDRLRAAGGRCTVASQGTLMCTYGDVEHTNDFIDHVNWRVTAPVADGHVADIKVARDWYRE
;
A
#
# COMPACT_ATOMS: atom_id res chain seq x y z
N MET A 1 -24.80 68.42 40.82
CA MET A 1 -23.45 68.78 41.31
C MET A 1 -22.66 67.51 41.52
N LEU A 2 -21.38 67.54 41.16
CA LEU A 2 -20.27 66.60 41.43
C LEU A 2 -20.54 65.58 42.58
N MET A 3 -20.07 64.33 42.59
CA MET A 3 -18.71 63.87 42.29
C MET A 3 -18.66 62.33 42.45
N ALA A 4 -17.79 61.66 41.68
CA ALA A 4 -17.49 60.24 41.79
C ALA A 4 -16.69 59.88 43.06
N LYS A 5 -16.80 58.63 43.53
CA LYS A 5 -15.65 57.86 44.02
C LYS A 5 -15.89 56.36 43.89
N ILE A 6 -15.05 55.77 43.05
CA ILE A 6 -14.87 54.34 42.76
C ILE A 6 -14.18 53.68 43.94
N THR A 7 -14.59 52.47 44.33
CA THR A 7 -13.68 51.53 45.00
C THR A 7 -13.98 50.10 44.59
N SER A 8 -12.97 49.51 43.95
CA SER A 8 -12.88 48.17 43.41
C SER A 8 -12.92 47.09 44.49
N ILE A 9 -13.59 45.96 44.24
CA ILE A 9 -13.09 44.63 44.63
C ILE A 9 -13.31 43.69 43.45
N ALA A 10 -12.19 43.34 42.82
CA ALA A 10 -12.10 42.25 41.87
C ALA A 10 -12.17 40.92 42.63
N CYS A 11 -13.03 40.01 42.19
CA CYS A 11 -12.83 38.58 42.42
C CYS A 11 -13.10 37.88 41.08
N GLY A 12 -12.05 37.80 40.28
CA GLY A 12 -12.04 37.09 39.02
C GLY A 12 -12.10 35.59 39.28
N GLY A 13 -13.26 34.99 39.07
CA GLY A 13 -13.38 33.56 38.83
C GLY A 13 -12.97 33.28 37.38
N VAL A 14 -11.70 32.95 37.16
CA VAL A 14 -11.26 32.39 35.88
C VAL A 14 -11.83 30.98 35.78
N LEU A 15 -12.94 30.84 35.06
CA LEU A 15 -13.48 29.55 34.66
C LEU A 15 -12.57 29.01 33.54
N ALA A 16 -11.62 28.16 33.91
CA ALA A 16 -10.77 27.44 32.96
C ALA A 16 -11.64 26.43 32.19
N LEU A 17 -12.12 26.83 31.00
CA LEU A 17 -12.62 25.90 29.99
C LEU A 17 -11.43 25.06 29.51
N ALA A 18 -11.33 23.84 30.05
CA ALA A 18 -10.45 22.82 29.52
C ALA A 18 -10.92 22.49 28.09
N LEU A 19 -10.29 23.09 27.09
CA LEU A 19 -10.33 22.60 25.72
C LEU A 19 -9.70 21.21 25.72
N VAL A 20 -10.53 20.17 25.67
CA VAL A 20 -10.11 18.84 25.26
C VAL A 20 -9.79 18.96 23.78
N ALA A 21 -8.52 19.20 23.45
CA ALA A 21 -8.03 19.05 22.10
C ALA A 21 -8.32 17.60 21.67
N PRO A 22 -9.05 17.36 20.57
CA PRO A 22 -9.08 16.03 19.98
C PRO A 22 -7.64 15.71 19.68
N HIS A 23 -7.14 14.63 20.29
CA HIS A 23 -5.85 14.08 19.93
C HIS A 23 -5.98 13.75 18.45
N ALA A 24 -5.32 14.54 17.61
CA ALA A 24 -5.03 14.14 16.26
C ALA A 24 -4.25 12.85 16.42
N VAL A 25 -4.95 11.72 16.27
CA VAL A 25 -4.32 10.45 15.97
C VAL A 25 -3.57 10.74 14.68
N MET A 26 -2.30 11.08 14.81
CA MET A 26 -1.38 11.14 13.69
C MET A 26 -1.47 9.73 13.11
N ALA A 27 -2.20 9.60 12.01
CA ALA A 27 -2.19 8.39 11.22
C ALA A 27 -0.71 8.13 10.95
N GLU A 28 -0.18 7.09 11.58
CA GLU A 28 1.14 6.58 11.31
C GLU A 28 1.23 6.47 9.78
N PRO A 29 2.25 7.07 9.13
CA PRO A 29 2.33 7.00 7.69
C PRO A 29 2.30 5.52 7.34
N ALA A 30 1.24 5.08 6.65
CA ALA A 30 1.08 3.70 6.25
C ALA A 30 2.42 3.26 5.67
N ALA A 31 3.05 2.25 6.27
CA ALA A 31 4.38 1.81 5.89
C ALA A 31 4.43 1.74 4.36
N ALA A 32 5.40 2.46 3.77
CA ALA A 32 5.43 2.65 2.33
C ALA A 32 5.47 1.27 1.66
N LEU A 33 4.51 0.99 0.78
CA LEU A 33 4.44 -0.26 0.05
C LEU A 33 5.78 -0.52 -0.66
N ARG A 34 6.34 -1.73 -0.50
CA ARG A 34 7.49 -2.22 -1.26
C ARG A 34 7.20 -3.63 -1.73
N PHE A 35 7.46 -3.93 -3.00
CA PHE A 35 7.29 -5.30 -3.48
C PHE A 35 8.24 -6.29 -2.80
N ALA A 36 9.44 -5.86 -2.44
CA ALA A 36 10.38 -6.67 -1.65
C ALA A 36 9.79 -7.05 -0.27
N ASP A 37 9.07 -6.14 0.39
CA ASP A 37 8.44 -6.44 1.68
C ASP A 37 7.23 -7.39 1.50
N LEU A 38 6.51 -7.28 0.37
CA LEU A 38 5.48 -8.25 0.02
C LEU A 38 6.09 -9.64 -0.16
N GLU A 39 7.20 -9.74 -0.90
CA GLU A 39 7.91 -10.99 -1.15
C GLU A 39 8.46 -11.61 0.13
N ALA A 40 9.12 -10.83 0.99
CA ALA A 40 9.61 -11.30 2.29
C ALA A 40 8.51 -11.83 3.21
N GLY A 41 7.27 -11.33 3.05
CA GLY A 41 6.09 -11.80 3.77
C GLY A 41 5.47 -13.09 3.20
N MET A 42 5.87 -13.52 2.00
CA MET A 42 5.33 -14.72 1.35
C MET A 42 6.01 -16.00 1.86
N GLN A 43 5.25 -17.09 1.88
CA GLN A 43 5.84 -18.40 2.12
C GLN A 43 6.60 -18.86 0.86
N PRO A 44 7.79 -19.47 1.01
CA PRO A 44 8.43 -20.14 -0.11
C PRO A 44 7.51 -21.26 -0.61
N TYR A 45 7.32 -21.33 -1.93
CA TYR A 45 6.33 -22.25 -2.50
C TYR A 45 6.80 -23.70 -2.36
N ARG A 46 6.08 -24.44 -1.53
CA ARG A 46 6.49 -25.78 -1.05
C ARG A 46 6.58 -26.83 -2.16
N GLN A 47 5.97 -26.58 -3.32
CA GLN A 47 6.00 -27.52 -4.44
C GLN A 47 7.34 -27.48 -5.21
N PHE A 48 8.23 -26.50 -4.95
CA PHE A 48 9.60 -26.49 -5.49
C PHE A 48 10.53 -27.53 -4.84
N ALA A 49 10.03 -28.39 -3.93
CA ALA A 49 10.79 -29.46 -3.29
C ALA A 49 11.25 -30.58 -4.25
N SER A 50 10.78 -30.58 -5.50
CA SER A 50 11.21 -31.50 -6.55
C SER A 50 11.53 -30.73 -7.83
N ALA A 51 12.64 -31.10 -8.47
CA ALA A 51 13.18 -30.44 -9.67
C ALA A 51 12.09 -30.16 -10.71
N LEU A 52 11.85 -28.88 -10.96
CA LEU A 52 10.97 -28.47 -12.05
C LEU A 52 11.67 -28.59 -13.40
N PRO A 53 10.91 -28.86 -14.46
CA PRO A 53 11.37 -28.61 -15.82
C PRO A 53 11.82 -27.15 -15.94
N ASN A 54 12.95 -26.93 -16.58
CA ASN A 54 13.47 -25.61 -16.91
C ASN A 54 12.44 -24.86 -17.80
N TRP A 55 12.39 -23.52 -17.72
CA TRP A 55 11.58 -22.62 -18.56
C TRP A 55 10.06 -22.66 -18.33
N GLN A 56 9.57 -22.57 -17.08
CA GLN A 56 8.13 -22.47 -16.80
C GLN A 56 7.78 -21.37 -15.81
N ASP A 57 6.78 -20.56 -16.16
CA ASP A 57 6.04 -19.71 -15.22
C ASP A 57 5.10 -20.58 -14.38
N ILE A 58 5.26 -20.55 -13.07
CA ILE A 58 4.39 -21.23 -12.12
C ILE A 58 3.60 -20.18 -11.34
N PRO A 59 2.28 -20.07 -11.58
CA PRO A 59 1.47 -19.07 -10.89
C PRO A 59 1.27 -19.47 -9.43
N THR A 60 1.40 -18.49 -8.53
CA THR A 60 1.01 -18.65 -7.13
C THR A 60 -0.53 -18.71 -7.05
N PRO A 61 -1.12 -19.70 -6.36
CA PRO A 61 -2.57 -19.78 -6.18
C PRO A 61 -3.14 -18.50 -5.54
N VAL A 62 -4.29 -18.01 -6.05
CA VAL A 62 -4.92 -16.77 -5.57
C VAL A 62 -5.23 -16.78 -4.06
N GLY A 63 -5.51 -17.95 -3.49
CA GLY A 63 -5.73 -18.12 -2.04
C GLY A 63 -4.49 -17.82 -1.20
N GLU A 64 -3.29 -17.97 -1.76
CA GLU A 64 -2.01 -17.68 -1.09
C GLU A 64 -1.62 -16.19 -1.21
N LEU A 65 -2.26 -15.44 -2.11
CA LEU A 65 -1.97 -14.02 -2.34
C LEU A 65 -2.77 -13.06 -1.44
N GLN A 66 -3.58 -13.57 -0.51
CA GLN A 66 -4.50 -12.74 0.29
C GLN A 66 -3.79 -11.69 1.13
N GLN A 67 -2.63 -12.02 1.70
CA GLN A 67 -1.83 -11.06 2.47
C GLN A 67 -1.32 -9.92 1.59
N ALA A 68 -0.72 -10.26 0.44
CA ALA A 68 -0.24 -9.27 -0.53
C ALA A 68 -1.38 -8.41 -1.08
N TYR A 69 -2.53 -9.04 -1.34
CA TYR A 69 -3.75 -8.34 -1.76
C TYR A 69 -4.23 -7.32 -0.73
N GLY A 70 -4.23 -7.68 0.57
CA GLY A 70 -4.61 -6.78 1.66
C GLY A 70 -3.67 -5.59 1.80
N ALA A 71 -2.35 -5.83 1.72
CA ALA A 71 -1.34 -4.77 1.75
C ALA A 71 -1.51 -3.81 0.56
N LEU A 72 -1.69 -4.35 -0.65
CA LEU A 72 -1.93 -3.56 -1.86
C LEU A 72 -3.22 -2.74 -1.78
N ARG A 73 -4.33 -3.30 -1.29
CA ARG A 73 -5.58 -2.55 -1.11
C ARG A 73 -5.49 -1.44 -0.08
N THR A 74 -4.65 -1.63 0.95
CA THR A 74 -4.40 -0.59 1.96
C THR A 74 -3.59 0.56 1.36
N ALA A 75 -2.57 0.24 0.56
CA ALA A 75 -1.73 1.22 -0.10
C ALA A 75 -2.42 1.90 -1.31
N ILE A 76 -3.34 1.19 -1.98
CA ILE A 76 -4.00 1.60 -3.23
C ILE A 76 -5.49 1.29 -3.08
N PRO A 77 -6.22 2.09 -2.30
CA PRO A 77 -7.65 1.90 -2.12
C PRO A 77 -8.40 2.19 -3.43
N VAL A 78 -9.57 1.55 -3.59
CA VAL A 78 -10.53 1.92 -4.63
C VAL A 78 -10.91 3.38 -4.47
N GLY A 79 -10.98 4.11 -5.59
CA GLY A 79 -11.19 5.55 -5.62
C GLY A 79 -9.91 6.38 -5.55
N LEU A 80 -8.73 5.78 -5.36
CA LEU A 80 -7.46 6.51 -5.47
C LEU A 80 -7.25 6.99 -6.91
N ALA A 81 -6.72 8.21 -7.09
CA ALA A 81 -6.38 8.71 -8.41
C ALA A 81 -5.36 7.78 -9.11
N ALA A 82 -5.58 7.47 -10.38
CA ALA A 82 -4.75 6.51 -11.11
C ALA A 82 -3.28 6.95 -11.21
N ALA A 83 -3.02 8.25 -11.37
CA ALA A 83 -1.67 8.81 -11.36
C ALA A 83 -0.98 8.60 -10.01
N GLU A 84 -1.70 8.84 -8.92
CA GLU A 84 -1.17 8.62 -7.58
C GLU A 84 -0.93 7.12 -7.30
N ALA A 85 -1.85 6.25 -7.72
CA ALA A 85 -1.68 4.80 -7.65
C ALA A 85 -0.43 4.33 -8.41
N GLN A 86 -0.19 4.89 -9.60
CA GLN A 86 0.98 4.61 -10.41
C GLN A 86 2.27 5.06 -9.71
N ASP A 87 2.28 6.24 -9.11
CA ASP A 87 3.44 6.77 -8.40
C ASP A 87 3.74 5.94 -7.13
N ARG A 88 2.72 5.53 -6.38
CA ARG A 88 2.88 4.61 -5.24
C ARG A 88 3.44 3.26 -5.67
N LEU A 89 2.95 2.68 -6.77
CA LEU A 89 3.47 1.41 -7.31
C LEU A 89 4.90 1.54 -7.85
N ARG A 90 5.25 2.67 -8.46
CA ARG A 90 6.64 2.96 -8.87
C ARG A 90 7.56 3.11 -7.67
N ALA A 91 7.14 3.86 -6.65
CA ALA A 91 7.88 3.99 -5.40
C ALA A 91 8.07 2.65 -4.69
N ALA A 92 7.13 1.71 -4.86
CA ALA A 92 7.22 0.34 -4.37
C ALA A 92 8.23 -0.54 -5.14
N GLY A 93 8.81 -0.04 -6.24
CA GLY A 93 9.74 -0.77 -7.11
C GLY A 93 9.12 -1.26 -8.43
N GLY A 94 7.83 -0.98 -8.68
CA GLY A 94 7.13 -1.43 -9.87
C GLY A 94 7.48 -0.65 -11.14
N ARG A 95 7.58 -1.37 -12.26
CA ARG A 95 7.60 -0.82 -13.61
C ARG A 95 6.17 -0.77 -14.14
N CYS A 96 5.63 0.44 -14.26
CA CYS A 96 4.23 0.67 -14.57
C CYS A 96 4.00 1.16 -16.01
N THR A 97 3.02 0.54 -16.68
CA THR A 97 2.46 0.97 -17.95
C THR A 97 0.96 1.18 -17.82
N VAL A 98 0.42 2.16 -18.54
CA VAL A 98 -1.03 2.29 -18.70
C VAL A 98 -1.37 1.56 -19.99
N ALA A 99 -2.09 0.46 -19.87
CA ALA A 99 -2.57 -0.28 -21.02
C ALA A 99 -3.65 0.51 -21.75
N SER A 100 -3.70 0.36 -23.08
CA SER A 100 -4.87 0.73 -23.87
C SER A 100 -6.09 0.03 -23.27
N GLN A 101 -7.16 0.78 -22.97
CA GLN A 101 -8.35 0.38 -22.17
C GLN A 101 -8.37 0.85 -20.69
N GLY A 102 -7.51 1.78 -20.28
CA GLY A 102 -7.65 2.40 -18.96
C GLY A 102 -7.36 1.43 -17.82
N THR A 103 -6.36 0.57 -18.00
CA THR A 103 -5.88 -0.31 -16.93
C THR A 103 -4.45 0.06 -16.62
N LEU A 104 -4.18 0.39 -15.36
CA LEU A 104 -2.82 0.53 -14.85
C LEU A 104 -2.26 -0.86 -14.59
N MET A 105 -1.14 -1.19 -15.22
CA MET A 105 -0.42 -2.43 -15.01
C MET A 105 0.98 -2.14 -14.50
N CYS A 106 1.36 -2.73 -13.38
CA CYS A 106 2.70 -2.59 -12.82
C CYS A 106 3.32 -3.96 -12.58
N THR A 107 4.59 -4.11 -12.92
CA THR A 107 5.35 -5.35 -12.74
C THR A 107 6.57 -5.11 -11.88
N TYR A 108 6.89 -6.07 -11.01
CA TYR A 108 8.14 -6.10 -10.27
C TYR A 108 8.75 -7.47 -10.44
N GLY A 109 10.01 -7.53 -10.85
CA GLY A 109 10.77 -8.76 -10.95
C GLY A 109 11.81 -8.75 -9.84
N ASP A 110 11.81 -9.79 -9.01
CA ASP A 110 12.84 -10.05 -8.03
C ASP A 110 13.69 -11.23 -8.48
N VAL A 111 15.01 -11.08 -8.42
CA VAL A 111 15.98 -12.13 -8.83
C VAL A 111 16.57 -12.81 -7.59
N GLU A 112 15.93 -12.63 -6.43
CA GLU A 112 16.41 -13.25 -5.20
C GLU A 112 16.24 -14.77 -5.28
N HIS A 113 17.38 -15.48 -5.29
CA HIS A 113 17.47 -16.93 -5.34
C HIS A 113 16.99 -17.49 -3.99
N THR A 114 15.67 -17.53 -3.80
CA THR A 114 15.06 -18.02 -2.56
C THR A 114 15.29 -19.52 -2.38
N ASN A 115 15.61 -20.24 -3.47
CA ASN A 115 16.16 -21.61 -3.46
C ASN A 115 16.84 -21.93 -4.82
N ASP A 116 17.54 -23.08 -4.90
CA ASP A 116 18.24 -23.56 -6.11
C ASP A 116 17.32 -23.93 -7.30
N PHE A 117 16.00 -23.73 -7.18
CA PHE A 117 14.99 -24.12 -8.16
C PHE A 117 14.16 -22.94 -8.69
N ILE A 118 14.44 -21.72 -8.23
CA ILE A 118 13.77 -20.47 -8.64
C ILE A 118 14.86 -19.46 -8.99
N ASP A 119 14.84 -18.99 -10.22
CA ASP A 119 15.76 -17.95 -10.68
C ASP A 119 15.19 -16.55 -10.48
N HIS A 120 13.86 -16.41 -10.58
CA HIS A 120 13.19 -15.15 -10.29
C HIS A 120 11.71 -15.27 -9.95
N VAL A 121 11.20 -14.23 -9.29
CA VAL A 121 9.79 -14.03 -8.94
C VAL A 121 9.25 -12.80 -9.65
N ASN A 122 8.16 -12.96 -10.38
CA ASN A 122 7.49 -11.89 -11.09
C ASN A 122 6.17 -11.54 -10.42
N TRP A 123 6.07 -10.33 -9.88
CA TRP A 123 4.82 -9.74 -9.39
C TRP A 123 4.15 -8.92 -10.50
N ARG A 124 2.83 -9.02 -10.59
CA ARG A 124 2.01 -8.21 -11.49
C ARG A 124 0.81 -7.66 -10.74
N VAL A 125 0.67 -6.34 -10.76
CA VAL A 125 -0.50 -5.62 -10.24
C VAL A 125 -1.27 -5.04 -11.40
N THR A 126 -2.57 -5.27 -11.43
CA THR A 126 -3.48 -4.75 -12.44
C THR A 126 -4.59 -3.97 -11.75
N ALA A 127 -4.76 -2.71 -12.11
CA ALA A 127 -5.76 -1.83 -11.54
C ALA A 127 -6.60 -1.21 -12.67
N PRO A 128 -7.82 -1.70 -12.91
CA PRO A 128 -8.76 -1.03 -13.80
C PRO A 128 -9.01 0.41 -13.32
N VAL A 129 -9.10 1.35 -14.26
CA VAL A 129 -9.32 2.77 -13.98
C VAL A 129 -10.68 3.17 -14.56
N ALA A 130 -11.52 3.78 -13.73
CA ALA A 130 -12.78 4.39 -14.11
C ALA A 130 -12.75 5.87 -13.69
N ASP A 131 -13.10 6.77 -14.61
CA ASP A 131 -13.14 8.22 -14.36
C ASP A 131 -11.84 8.79 -13.76
N GLY A 132 -10.69 8.23 -14.17
CA GLY A 132 -9.37 8.63 -13.67
C GLY A 132 -8.98 8.06 -12.30
N HIS A 133 -9.81 7.18 -11.72
CA HIS A 133 -9.60 6.59 -10.40
C HIS A 133 -9.55 5.05 -10.45
N VAL A 134 -8.84 4.44 -9.52
CA VAL A 134 -8.75 2.98 -9.37
C VAL A 134 -10.13 2.40 -9.04
N ALA A 135 -10.63 1.51 -9.89
CA ALA A 135 -11.91 0.84 -9.70
C ALA A 135 -11.78 -0.49 -8.94
N ASP A 136 -10.66 -1.18 -9.12
CA ASP A 136 -10.32 -2.43 -8.44
C ASP A 136 -8.80 -2.64 -8.48
N ILE A 137 -8.30 -3.61 -7.74
CA ILE A 137 -6.92 -4.08 -7.83
C ILE A 137 -6.91 -5.60 -7.98
N LYS A 138 -5.98 -6.12 -8.76
CA LYS A 138 -5.70 -7.54 -8.92
C LYS A 138 -4.21 -7.74 -8.80
N VAL A 139 -3.81 -8.84 -8.18
CA VAL A 139 -2.41 -9.21 -8.01
C VAL A 139 -2.21 -10.62 -8.54
N ALA A 140 -1.13 -10.81 -9.28
CA ALA A 140 -0.59 -12.09 -9.69
C ALA A 140 0.88 -12.14 -9.31
N ARG A 141 1.37 -13.36 -9.09
CA ARG A 141 2.74 -13.62 -8.72
C ARG A 141 3.15 -14.95 -9.32
N ASP A 142 4.13 -14.91 -10.19
CA ASP A 142 4.63 -16.05 -10.94
C ASP A 142 6.06 -16.33 -10.50
N TRP A 143 6.37 -17.60 -10.30
CA TRP A 143 7.72 -18.08 -10.06
C TRP A 143 8.29 -18.58 -11.38
N TYR A 144 9.58 -18.39 -11.61
CA TYR A 144 10.19 -18.82 -12.87
C TYR A 144 11.56 -19.46 -12.66
N ARG A 145 11.87 -20.39 -13.58
CA ARG A 145 13.12 -21.11 -13.66
C ARG A 145 13.66 -21.06 -15.10
N GLU A 146 14.92 -20.69 -15.27
CA GLU A 146 15.70 -20.70 -16.52
C GLU A 146 16.50 -22.00 -16.72
#